data_AF-A0A382I0X5-F1
#
_entry.id   AF-A0A382I0X5-F1
#
_cell.length_a   1.000
_cell.length_b   1.000
_cell.length_c   1.000
_cell.angle_alpha   90.00
_cell.angle_beta   90.00
_cell.angle_gamma   90.00
#
_symmetry.space_group_name_H-M   'P 1'
#
loop_
_entity.id
_entity.type
_entity.pdbx_description
1 polymer ?
#
loop_
_entity_poly.entity_id
_entity_poly.type
_entity_poly.pdbx_seq_one_letter_code
_entity_poly.pdbx_strand_id
1 'polypeptide(L)' 'MSRFDAVIFDMDGVIVDSEPIHEMSFLELWKEMGYNDNHGIHFPDFYGRSDRVLWETFIEKHHPPQ' A
#
# COMPACT_ATOMS: atom_id res chain seq x y z
N MET A 1 -3.95 -37.17 20.37
CA MET A 1 -3.25 -36.75 19.14
C MET A 1 -3.27 -35.23 19.08
N SER A 2 -2.13 -34.57 18.92
CA SER A 2 -2.13 -33.13 18.64
C SER A 2 -2.69 -32.90 17.23
N ARG A 3 -3.42 -31.81 17.04
CA ARG A 3 -4.21 -31.54 15.84
C ARG A 3 -3.35 -31.20 14.62
N PHE A 4 -2.13 -30.71 14.82
CA PHE A 4 -1.19 -30.33 13.76
C PHE A 4 0.26 -30.56 14.21
N ASP A 5 1.14 -30.84 13.26
CA ASP A 5 2.59 -31.04 13.48
C ASP A 5 3.40 -29.76 13.21
N ALA A 6 2.87 -28.81 12.44
CA ALA A 6 3.48 -27.50 12.17
C ALA A 6 2.41 -26.44 11.82
N VAL A 7 2.80 -25.17 11.94
CA VAL A 7 2.00 -24.00 11.53
C VAL A 7 2.91 -23.06 10.75
N ILE A 8 2.42 -22.56 9.60
CA ILE A 8 3.12 -21.58 8.77
C ILE A 8 2.40 -20.24 8.96
N PHE A 9 3.18 -19.21 9.25
CA PHE A 9 2.69 -17.84 9.37
C PHE A 9 3.20 -17.03 8.19
N ASP A 10 2.30 -16.21 7.65
CA ASP A 10 2.70 -15.16 6.72
C ASP A 10 3.46 -14.06 7.48
N MET A 11 4.20 -13.21 6.77
CA MET A 11 4.98 -12.15 7.41
C MET A 11 4.15 -10.87 7.55
N ASP A 12 3.76 -10.30 6.42
CA ASP A 12 3.05 -9.02 6.34
C ASP A 12 1.60 -9.18 6.80
N GLY A 13 1.13 -8.27 7.66
CA GLY A 13 -0.21 -8.30 8.22
C GLY A 13 -0.47 -9.43 9.24
N VAL A 14 0.50 -10.34 9.47
CA VAL A 14 0.40 -11.43 10.46
C VAL A 14 1.46 -11.31 11.54
N ILE A 15 2.74 -11.19 11.17
CA ILE A 15 3.85 -11.04 12.10
C ILE A 15 4.23 -9.56 12.24
N VAL A 16 4.17 -8.80 11.14
CA VAL A 16 4.53 -7.38 11.10
C VAL A 16 3.40 -6.57 10.47
N ASP A 17 3.04 -5.46 11.10
CA ASP A 17 2.18 -4.44 10.51
C ASP A 17 3.02 -3.52 9.60
N SER A 18 3.22 -3.95 8.35
CA SER A 18 4.04 -3.24 7.37
C SER A 18 3.26 -2.21 6.55
N GLU A 19 1.92 -2.26 6.58
CA GLU A 19 1.04 -1.36 5.80
C GLU A 19 1.28 0.13 6.10
N PRO A 20 1.40 0.60 7.36
CA PRO A 20 1.65 2.01 7.63
C PRO A 20 2.95 2.55 7.02
N ILE A 21 3.98 1.69 6.91
CA ILE A 21 5.26 2.05 6.30
C ILE A 21 5.14 2.10 4.78
N HIS A 22 4.41 1.15 4.18
CA HIS A 22 4.06 1.19 2.77
C HIS A 22 3.30 2.47 2.43
N GLU A 23 2.23 2.80 3.17
CA GLU A 23 1.46 4.04 2.95
C GLU A 23 2.33 5.30 3.04
N MET A 24 3.18 5.39 4.07
CA MET A 24 4.08 6.53 4.27
C MET A 24 5.00 6.77 3.07
N SER A 25 5.50 5.72 2.42
CA SER A 25 6.35 5.85 1.24
C SER A 25 5.64 6.52 0.05
N PHE A 26 4.36 6.22 -0.17
CA PHE A 26 3.55 6.87 -1.20
C PHE A 26 3.23 8.32 -0.83
N LEU A 27 2.89 8.56 0.45
CA LEU A 27 2.58 9.91 0.93
C LEU A 27 3.78 10.85 0.82
N GLU A 28 4.99 10.37 1.14
CA GLU A 28 6.23 11.15 0.98
C GLU A 28 6.46 11.55 -0.48
N LEU A 29 6.34 10.59 -1.42
CA LEU A 29 6.53 10.88 -2.84
C LEU A 29 5.44 11.80 -3.40
N TRP A 30 4.17 11.57 -3.06
CA TRP A 30 3.09 12.46 -3.49
C TRP A 30 3.24 13.87 -2.92
N LYS A 31 3.73 14.01 -1.69
CA LYS A 31 4.06 15.32 -1.13
C LYS A 31 5.12 16.04 -1.96
N GLU A 32 6.18 15.36 -2.38
CA GLU A 32 7.20 15.92 -3.27
C GLU A 32 6.63 16.32 -4.64
N MET A 33 5.63 15.58 -5.13
CA MET A 33 4.90 15.87 -6.36
C MET A 33 3.84 16.98 -6.22
N GLY A 34 3.61 17.51 -5.00
CA GLY A 34 2.61 18.55 -4.73
C GLY A 34 1.19 18.04 -4.42
N TYR A 35 1.04 16.74 -4.15
CA TYR A 35 -0.25 16.07 -3.92
C TYR A 35 -0.56 15.71 -2.45
N ASN A 36 0.15 16.31 -1.49
CA ASN A 36 0.08 15.96 -0.06
C ASN A 36 -1.35 15.85 0.49
N ASP A 37 -2.21 16.85 0.25
CA ASP A 37 -3.55 16.92 0.85
C ASP A 37 -4.68 16.60 -0.15
N ASN A 38 -4.35 16.32 -1.41
CA ASN A 38 -5.33 16.16 -2.49
C ASN A 38 -5.12 14.91 -3.36
N HIS A 39 -4.19 14.00 -3.00
CA HIS A 39 -4.00 12.73 -3.70
C HIS A 39 -5.30 11.91 -3.77
N GLY A 40 -6.16 11.96 -2.74
CA GLY A 40 -7.49 11.37 -2.75
C GLY A 40 -7.52 9.87 -3.01
N ILE A 41 -6.44 9.16 -2.65
CA ILE A 41 -6.35 7.70 -2.67
C ILE A 41 -6.76 7.18 -1.30
N HIS A 42 -7.58 6.12 -1.28
CA HIS A 42 -7.95 5.39 -0.08
C HIS A 42 -7.17 4.07 -0.04
N PHE A 43 -6.06 4.02 0.71
CA PHE A 43 -5.12 2.90 0.73
C PHE A 43 -5.76 1.52 0.99
N PRO A 44 -6.75 1.36 1.89
CA PRO A 44 -7.38 0.06 2.11
C PRO A 44 -8.01 -0.58 0.87
N ASP A 45 -8.36 0.21 -0.16
CA ASP A 45 -8.89 -0.32 -1.43
C ASP A 45 -7.81 -1.06 -2.26
N PHE A 46 -6.53 -0.91 -1.88
CA PHE A 46 -5.37 -1.44 -2.60
C PHE A 46 -4.62 -2.52 -1.82
N TYR A 47 -5.02 -2.86 -0.60
CA TYR A 47 -4.38 -3.94 0.16
C TYR A 47 -4.47 -5.27 -0.59
N GLY A 48 -3.34 -5.99 -0.64
CA GLY A 48 -3.20 -7.21 -1.43
C GLY A 48 -3.18 -7.01 -2.95
N ARG A 49 -3.13 -5.76 -3.43
CA ARG A 49 -2.90 -5.42 -4.85
C ARG A 49 -1.45 -4.98 -5.03
N SER A 50 -0.94 -5.08 -6.25
CA SER A 50 0.39 -4.57 -6.57
C SER A 50 0.42 -3.04 -6.52
N ASP A 51 1.54 -2.46 -6.08
CA ASP A 51 1.81 -1.01 -6.12
C ASP A 51 1.53 -0.37 -7.48
N ARG A 52 1.74 -1.13 -8.57
CA ARG A 52 1.43 -0.70 -9.93
C ARG A 52 -0.03 -0.27 -10.09
N VAL A 53 -0.98 -1.00 -9.51
CA VAL A 53 -2.41 -0.68 -9.60
C VAL A 53 -2.71 0.63 -8.89
N LEU A 54 -2.06 0.87 -7.74
CA LEU A 54 -2.19 2.11 -7.00
C LEU A 54 -1.61 3.29 -7.82
N TRP A 55 -0.43 3.12 -8.41
CA TRP A 55 0.17 4.13 -9.30
C TRP A 55 -0.66 4.41 -10.54
N GLU A 56 -1.15 3.39 -11.24
CA GLU A 56 -2.01 3.55 -12.41
C GLU A 56 -3.28 4.32 -12.02
N THR A 57 -3.90 4.01 -10.88
CA THR A 57 -5.08 4.74 -10.37
C THR A 57 -4.75 6.20 -10.05
N PHE A 58 -3.60 6.45 -9.43
CA PHE A 58 -3.14 7.81 -9.13
C PHE A 58 -2.90 8.62 -10.41
N ILE A 59 -2.22 8.03 -11.41
CA ILE A 59 -1.91 8.66 -12.69
C ILE A 59 -3.20 8.96 -13.47
N GLU A 60 -4.12 8.01 -13.55
CA GLU A 60 -5.43 8.20 -14.21
C GLU A 60 -6.24 9.31 -13.53
N LYS A 61 -6.14 9.43 -12.20
CA LYS A 61 -6.85 10.47 -11.45
C LYS A 61 -6.25 11.86 -11.65
N HIS A 62 -4.92 11.99 -11.61
CA HIS A 62 -4.24 13.28 -11.48
C HIS A 62 -3.50 13.77 -12.71
N HIS A 63 -3.23 12.89 -13.67
CA HIS A 63 -2.45 13.18 -14.87
C HIS A 63 -1.15 13.97 -14.58
N PRO A 64 -0.31 13.50 -13.64
CA PRO A 64 0.90 14.22 -13.25
C PRO A 64 1.89 14.34 -14.43
N PRO A 65 2.71 15.40 -14.49
CA PRO A 65 3.75 15.54 -15.50
C PRO A 65 4.75 14.37 -15.41
N GLN A 66 5.16 13.85 -16.59
CA GLN A 66 6.09 12.72 -16.75
C GLN A 66 7.50 13.20 -17.07
#